data_AF-A0A850DQY3-F1
#
_entry.id   AF-A0A850DQY3-F1
#
_cell.length_a   1.000
_cell.length_b   1.000
_cell.length_c   1.000
_cell.angle_alpha   90.00
_cell.angle_beta   90.00
_cell.angle_gamma   90.00
#
_symmetry.space_group_name_H-M   'P 1'
#
loop_
_entity.id
_entity.type
_entity.pdbx_description
1 polymer ?
#
loop_
_entity_poly.entity_id
_entity_poly.type
_entity_poly.pdbx_seq_one_letter_code
_entity_poly.pdbx_strand_id
1 'polypeptide(L)'
;MPEQLPPPLPGLDDVETGRWTLVLPYETPPLTANQRIHFMARSRHVKTLRGTAAMLARAAHIPELPACRVTLTWFVQTRHRRDADNVVPTLKAACDGLVDAGIVPDDTPKLMAKLMPVITHRPGVRQSLELLIEAVPA
;
A
#
# COMPACT_ATOMS: atom_id res chain seq x y z
N MET A 1 -28.80 -10.67 -10.72
CA MET A 1 -27.63 -10.24 -11.51
C MET A 1 -26.86 -9.25 -10.63
N PRO A 2 -25.83 -9.67 -9.89
CA PRO A 2 -25.06 -8.71 -9.10
C PRO A 2 -24.17 -7.91 -10.05
N GLU A 3 -24.30 -6.59 -9.96
CA GLU A 3 -23.46 -5.59 -10.60
C GLU A 3 -21.99 -5.92 -10.33
N GLN A 4 -21.31 -6.44 -11.35
CA GLN A 4 -19.86 -6.66 -11.28
C GLN A 4 -19.23 -5.28 -11.11
N LEU A 5 -18.73 -5.00 -9.91
CA LEU A 5 -17.74 -3.96 -9.70
C LEU A 5 -16.64 -4.20 -10.76
N PRO A 6 -16.32 -3.21 -11.62
CA PRO A 6 -15.33 -3.42 -12.66
C PRO A 6 -14.05 -3.94 -12.01
N PRO A 7 -13.35 -4.92 -12.63
CA PRO A 7 -12.00 -5.24 -12.20
C PRO A 7 -11.21 -3.92 -12.14
N PRO A 8 -10.36 -3.68 -11.13
CA PRO A 8 -9.54 -2.48 -11.11
C PRO A 8 -8.82 -2.41 -12.46
N LEU A 9 -9.17 -1.40 -13.25
CA LEU A 9 -8.66 -1.24 -14.61
C LEU A 9 -7.13 -1.22 -14.52
N PRO A 10 -6.40 -2.09 -15.24
CA PRO A 10 -4.98 -1.90 -15.40
C PRO A 10 -4.79 -0.66 -16.30
N GLY A 11 -4.26 0.42 -15.74
CA GLY A 11 -3.80 1.58 -16.52
C GLY A 11 -4.72 2.80 -16.55
N LEU A 12 -5.28 3.23 -15.42
CA LEU A 12 -5.51 4.66 -15.20
C LEU A 12 -4.35 5.21 -14.38
N ASP A 13 -3.16 5.16 -14.98
CA ASP A 13 -2.03 5.97 -14.54
C ASP A 13 -2.36 7.40 -14.96
N ASP A 14 -3.17 8.08 -14.16
CA ASP A 14 -3.44 9.50 -14.32
C ASP A 14 -2.19 10.27 -13.90
N VAL A 15 -1.12 10.19 -14.69
CA VAL A 15 0.09 11.01 -14.51
C VAL A 15 -0.30 12.50 -14.40
N GLU A 16 -1.38 12.90 -15.08
CA GLU A 16 -2.01 14.22 -14.97
C GLU A 16 -2.59 14.55 -13.60
N THR A 17 -3.13 13.58 -12.85
CA THR A 17 -3.63 13.81 -11.48
C THR A 17 -2.57 13.58 -10.41
N GLY A 18 -1.43 12.97 -10.78
CA GLY A 18 -0.37 12.60 -9.85
C GLY A 18 -0.84 11.55 -8.84
N ARG A 19 -1.68 10.59 -9.25
CA ARG A 19 -2.18 9.53 -8.37
C ARG A 19 -1.97 8.16 -8.98
N TRP A 20 -1.52 7.22 -8.16
CA TRP A 20 -1.26 5.83 -8.53
C TRP A 20 -1.78 4.88 -7.47
N THR A 21 -2.45 3.81 -7.89
CA THR A 21 -2.94 2.76 -6.97
C THR A 21 -2.23 1.45 -7.24
N LEU A 22 -1.48 0.96 -6.25
CA LEU A 22 -0.81 -0.34 -6.32
C LEU A 22 -1.62 -1.37 -5.54
N VAL A 23 -2.09 -2.41 -6.23
CA VAL A 23 -2.73 -3.55 -5.58
C VAL A 23 -1.65 -4.50 -5.07
N LEU A 24 -1.47 -4.56 -3.75
CA LEU A 24 -0.54 -5.49 -3.13
C LEU A 24 -1.12 -6.92 -3.18
N PRO A 25 -0.32 -7.95 -3.50
CA PRO A 25 -0.78 -9.33 -3.66
C PRO A 25 -0.99 -10.03 -2.30
N TYR A 26 -1.67 -9.37 -1.38
CA TYR A 26 -1.99 -9.88 -0.05
C TYR A 26 -3.48 -9.65 0.23
N GLU A 27 -4.14 -10.69 0.72
CA GLU A 27 -5.52 -10.58 1.23
C GLU A 27 -5.57 -9.95 2.63
N THR A 28 -4.55 -10.23 3.42
CA THR A 28 -4.40 -9.78 4.80
C THR A 28 -3.03 -9.14 4.99
N PRO A 29 -2.87 -8.16 5.89
CA PRO A 29 -1.58 -7.56 6.18
C PRO A 29 -0.55 -8.63 6.57
N PRO A 30 0.55 -8.79 5.82
CA PRO A 30 1.58 -9.80 6.12
C PRO A 30 2.39 -9.46 7.37
N LEU A 31 2.35 -8.19 7.80
CA LEU A 31 2.95 -7.70 9.03
C LEU A 31 1.90 -7.00 9.87
N THR A 32 1.77 -7.41 11.13
CA THR A 32 0.97 -6.67 12.11
C THR A 32 1.74 -6.25 13.35
N ALA A 33 1.29 -5.19 14.01
CA ALA A 33 1.98 -4.63 15.18
C ALA A 33 1.99 -5.62 16.34
N ASN A 34 0.85 -6.29 16.58
CA ASN A 34 0.69 -7.29 17.64
C ASN A 34 1.16 -8.70 17.26
N GLN A 35 1.84 -8.89 16.13
CA GLN A 35 2.28 -10.21 15.69
C GLN A 35 3.46 -10.72 16.53
N ARG A 36 3.27 -11.84 17.23
CA ARG A 36 4.34 -12.54 17.96
C ARG A 36 4.96 -13.62 17.08
N ILE A 37 5.89 -13.22 16.22
CA ILE A 37 6.67 -14.11 15.36
C ILE A 37 8.17 -13.94 15.59
N HIS A 38 8.96 -14.95 15.24
CA HIS A 38 10.42 -14.87 15.31
C HIS A 38 10.97 -13.73 14.45
N PHE A 39 12.02 -13.05 14.94
CA PHE A 39 12.63 -11.90 14.25
C PHE A 39 13.04 -12.20 12.81
N MET A 40 13.58 -13.41 12.55
CA MET A 40 13.96 -13.83 11.19
C MET A 40 12.75 -13.95 10.25
N ALA A 41 11.62 -14.46 10.74
CA ALA A 41 10.39 -14.53 9.96
C ALA A 41 9.85 -13.12 9.66
N ARG A 42 9.88 -12.23 10.66
CA ARG A 42 9.50 -10.83 10.50
C ARG A 42 10.34 -10.15 9.42
N SER A 43 11.67 -10.29 9.47
CA SER A 43 12.57 -9.70 8.47
C SER A 43 12.33 -10.23 7.06
N ARG A 44 11.97 -11.52 6.92
CA ARG A 44 11.57 -12.10 5.61
C ARG A 44 10.30 -11.44 5.09
N HIS A 45 9.26 -11.29 5.91
CA HIS A 45 8.03 -10.61 5.50
C HIS A 45 8.28 -9.15 5.10
N VAL A 46 9.10 -8.42 5.85
CA VAL A 46 9.51 -7.04 5.51
C VAL A 46 10.20 -7.02 4.15
N LYS A 47 11.21 -7.87 3.93
CA LYS A 47 11.97 -7.91 2.67
C LYS A 47 11.07 -8.23 1.48
N THR A 48 10.18 -9.22 1.61
CA THR A 48 9.24 -9.61 0.55
C THR A 48 8.27 -8.48 0.24
N LEU A 49 7.65 -7.88 1.25
CA LEU A 49 6.69 -6.79 1.06
C LEU A 49 7.35 -5.57 0.42
N ARG A 50 8.55 -5.20 0.89
CA ARG A 50 9.35 -4.10 0.34
C ARG A 50 9.68 -4.32 -1.14
N GLY A 51 10.20 -5.51 -1.48
CA GLY A 51 10.52 -5.86 -2.86
C GLY A 51 9.29 -5.88 -3.77
N THR A 52 8.16 -6.37 -3.27
CA THR A 52 6.88 -6.36 -4.00
C THR A 52 6.39 -4.93 -4.27
N ALA A 53 6.40 -4.05 -3.26
CA ALA A 53 6.00 -2.66 -3.43
C ALA A 53 6.92 -1.94 -4.43
N ALA A 54 8.23 -2.16 -4.35
CA ALA A 54 9.19 -1.57 -5.28
C ALA A 54 8.96 -2.04 -6.73
N MET A 55 8.73 -3.34 -6.91
CA MET A 55 8.42 -3.93 -8.22
C MET A 55 7.13 -3.34 -8.80
N LEU A 56 6.05 -3.27 -8.00
CA LEU A 56 4.76 -2.72 -8.45
C LEU A 56 4.86 -1.24 -8.81
N ALA A 57 5.58 -0.43 -8.02
CA ALA A 57 5.78 0.99 -8.30
C ALA A 57 6.52 1.20 -9.62
N ARG A 58 7.57 0.40 -9.89
CA ARG A 58 8.29 0.44 -11.17
C ARG A 58 7.42 -0.01 -12.34
N ALA A 59 6.60 -1.04 -12.15
CA ALA A 59 5.68 -1.54 -13.17
C ALA A 59 4.55 -0.54 -13.50
N ALA A 60 4.13 0.26 -12.51
CA ALA A 60 3.18 1.35 -12.68
C ALA A 60 3.83 2.64 -13.24
N HIS A 61 5.12 2.59 -13.61
CA HIS A 61 5.86 3.71 -14.19
C HIS A 61 5.74 5.01 -13.38
N ILE A 62 5.66 4.91 -12.05
CA ILE A 62 5.60 6.08 -11.18
C ILE A 62 6.92 6.85 -11.33
N PRO A 63 6.88 8.13 -11.71
CA PRO A 63 8.10 8.94 -11.83
C PRO A 63 8.68 9.26 -10.45
N GLU A 64 9.89 9.81 -10.43
CA GLU A 64 10.41 10.46 -9.24
C GLU A 64 9.52 11.67 -8.89
N LEU A 65 9.13 11.76 -7.61
CA LEU A 65 8.25 12.79 -7.07
C LEU A 65 9.02 13.67 -6.08
N PRO A 66 8.75 14.99 -6.03
CA PRO A 66 9.37 15.86 -5.03
C PRO A 66 8.94 15.49 -3.61
N ALA A 67 7.67 15.15 -3.45
CA ALA A 67 7.10 14.56 -2.25
C ALA A 67 5.85 13.75 -2.61
N CYS A 68 5.47 12.81 -1.75
CA CYS A 68 4.25 12.02 -1.94
C CYS A 68 3.47 11.83 -0.63
N ARG A 69 2.19 11.52 -0.78
CA ARG A 69 1.29 11.07 0.27
C ARG A 69 0.90 9.63 -0.01
N VAL A 70 0.95 8.79 1.01
CA VAL A 70 0.70 7.36 0.89
C VAL A 70 -0.44 6.96 1.82
N THR A 71 -1.44 6.27 1.26
CA THR A 71 -2.57 5.70 2.00
C THR A 71 -2.68 4.21 1.73
N LEU A 72 -2.61 3.39 2.77
CA LEU A 72 -2.88 1.97 2.66
C LEU A 72 -4.33 1.69 3.04
N THR A 73 -5.11 1.14 2.11
CA THR A 73 -6.48 0.71 2.36
C THR A 73 -6.56 -0.81 2.35
N TRP A 74 -7.07 -1.39 3.44
CA TRP A 74 -7.37 -2.81 3.53
C TRP A 74 -8.87 -3.04 3.36
N PHE A 75 -9.25 -3.63 2.22
CA PHE A 75 -10.62 -4.01 1.93
C PHE A 75 -10.94 -5.37 2.56
N VAL A 76 -11.93 -5.39 3.44
CA VAL A 76 -12.33 -6.59 4.20
C VAL A 76 -13.75 -7.02 3.89
N GLN A 77 -13.98 -8.33 3.89
CA GLN A 77 -15.30 -8.92 3.65
C GLN A 77 -16.21 -8.89 4.88
N THR A 78 -15.62 -8.83 6.07
CA THR A 78 -16.34 -8.96 7.34
C THR A 78 -16.23 -7.70 8.16
N ARG A 79 -17.31 -7.36 8.88
CA ARG A 79 -17.42 -6.18 9.74
C ARG A 79 -16.73 -6.33 11.10
N HIS A 80 -15.91 -7.36 11.30
CA HIS A 80 -15.15 -7.49 12.54
C HIS A 80 -14.30 -6.24 12.73
N ARG A 81 -14.38 -5.66 13.93
CA ARG A 81 -13.57 -4.51 14.30
C ARG A 81 -12.10 -4.94 14.25
N ARG A 82 -11.34 -4.23 13.42
CA ARG A 82 -9.90 -4.40 13.28
C ARG A 82 -9.25 -3.07 13.58
N ASP A 83 -8.05 -3.13 14.11
CA ASP A 83 -7.28 -1.96 14.47
C ASP A 83 -6.40 -1.51 13.30
N ALA A 84 -6.48 -0.23 12.93
CA ALA A 84 -5.65 0.35 11.89
C ALA A 84 -4.17 0.38 12.29
N ASP A 85 -3.87 0.55 13.58
CA ASP A 85 -2.49 0.55 14.10
C ASP A 85 -1.80 -0.79 13.85
N ASN A 86 -2.57 -1.88 13.88
CA ASN A 86 -2.05 -3.20 13.54
C ASN A 86 -1.58 -3.30 12.09
N VAL A 87 -2.03 -2.45 11.18
CA VAL A 87 -1.66 -2.49 9.75
C VAL A 87 -0.45 -1.60 9.46
N VAL A 88 -0.08 -0.69 10.38
CA VAL A 88 1.05 0.25 10.22
C VAL A 88 2.37 -0.43 9.85
N PRO A 89 2.76 -1.60 10.40
CA PRO A 89 3.99 -2.28 9.97
C PRO A 89 3.98 -2.70 8.50
N THR A 90 2.81 -3.04 7.95
CA THR A 90 2.65 -3.32 6.53
C THR A 90 2.80 -2.03 5.71
N LEU A 91 2.14 -0.93 6.12
CA LEU A 91 2.32 0.38 5.48
C LEU A 91 3.80 0.79 5.45
N LYS A 92 4.51 0.68 6.58
CA LYS A 92 5.92 1.07 6.67
C LYS A 92 6.80 0.29 5.69
N ALA A 93 6.66 -1.03 5.65
CA ALA A 93 7.45 -1.85 4.73
C ALA A 93 7.12 -1.59 3.26
N ALA A 94 5.87 -1.23 2.94
CA ALA A 94 5.49 -0.80 1.58
C ALA A 94 6.11 0.56 1.22
N CYS A 95 6.08 1.53 2.14
CA CYS A 95 6.73 2.84 1.99
C CYS A 95 8.24 2.71 1.73
N ASP A 96 8.95 1.87 2.50
CA ASP A 96 10.37 1.59 2.26
C ASP A 96 10.59 1.06 0.82
N GLY A 97 9.63 0.31 0.27
CA GLY A 97 9.70 -0.21 -1.09
C GLY A 97 9.53 0.88 -2.15
N LEU A 98 8.76 1.93 -1.87
CA LEU A 98 8.65 3.10 -2.75
C LEU A 98 9.98 3.87 -2.81
N VAL A 99 10.70 3.98 -1.68
CA VAL A 99 12.05 4.56 -1.64
C VAL A 99 13.03 3.70 -2.45
N ASP A 100 13.02 2.38 -2.25
CA ASP A 100 13.85 1.45 -3.05
C ASP A 100 13.52 1.49 -4.56
N ALA A 101 12.30 1.88 -4.93
CA ALA A 101 11.91 2.10 -6.32
C ALA A 101 12.37 3.43 -6.90
N GLY A 102 12.86 4.36 -6.08
CA GLY A 102 13.27 5.70 -6.50
C GLY A 102 12.12 6.69 -6.67
N ILE A 103 10.96 6.44 -6.03
CA ILE A 103 9.81 7.36 -6.13
C ILE A 103 10.07 8.65 -5.35
N VAL A 104 10.69 8.54 -4.18
CA VAL A 104 11.20 9.66 -3.38
C VAL A 104 12.55 9.26 -2.80
N PRO A 105 13.45 10.23 -2.51
CA PRO A 105 14.79 9.89 -2.05
C PRO A 105 14.85 9.31 -0.63
N ASP A 106 13.85 9.59 0.22
CA ASP A 106 13.75 9.04 1.58
C ASP A 106 12.30 9.05 2.07
N ASP A 107 11.98 8.25 3.09
CA ASP A 107 10.65 8.10 3.69
C ASP A 107 10.35 9.12 4.81
N THR A 108 11.16 10.18 4.90
CA THR A 108 11.01 11.23 5.93
C THR A 108 9.66 11.93 5.80
N PRO A 109 9.10 12.48 6.89
CA PRO A 109 7.80 13.17 6.85
C PRO A 109 7.71 14.34 5.86
N LYS A 110 8.85 14.90 5.43
CA LYS A 110 8.91 15.98 4.43
C LYS A 110 8.71 15.47 3.00
N LEU A 111 9.18 14.25 2.71
CA LEU A 111 9.20 13.64 1.39
C LEU A 111 8.06 12.62 1.22
N MET A 112 7.63 12.00 2.33
CA MET A 112 6.59 10.98 2.32
C MET A 112 5.66 11.14 3.52
N ALA A 113 4.45 11.65 3.27
CA ALA A 113 3.38 11.69 4.25
C ALA A 113 2.69 10.33 4.33
N LYS A 114 2.87 9.62 5.45
CA LYS A 114 2.27 8.30 5.71
C LYS A 114 0.94 8.50 6.45
N LEU A 115 -0.18 8.31 5.76
CA LEU A 115 -1.48 8.39 6.40
C LEU A 115 -1.80 7.10 7.17
N MET A 116 -2.62 7.24 8.21
CA MET A 116 -3.09 6.07 8.96
C MET A 116 -3.81 5.09 8.03
N PRO A 117 -3.54 3.77 8.15
CA PRO A 117 -4.22 2.77 7.34
C PRO A 117 -5.74 2.86 7.47
N VAL A 118 -6.44 2.72 6.36
CA VAL A 118 -7.90 2.70 6.31
C VAL A 118 -8.35 1.25 6.18
N ILE A 119 -9.35 0.85 6.97
CA ILE A 119 -9.97 -0.47 6.87
C ILE A 119 -11.40 -0.27 6.38
N THR A 120 -11.68 -0.74 5.16
CA THR A 120 -12.96 -0.52 4.50
C THR A 120 -13.68 -1.85 4.29
N HIS A 121 -14.92 -1.93 4.75
CA HIS A 121 -15.75 -3.10 4.52
C HIS A 121 -16.33 -3.09 3.09
N ARG A 122 -15.96 -4.09 2.28
CA ARG A 122 -16.45 -4.28 0.91
C ARG A 122 -17.00 -5.71 0.78
N PRO A 123 -18.32 -5.92 0.97
CA PRO A 123 -18.92 -7.26 0.91
C PRO A 123 -18.88 -7.81 -0.53
N GLY A 124 -18.71 -9.13 -0.68
CA GLY A 124 -18.76 -9.80 -1.98
C GLY A 124 -17.51 -9.67 -2.85
N VAL A 125 -16.46 -8.99 -2.39
CA VAL A 125 -15.17 -8.86 -3.09
C VAL A 125 -14.08 -9.57 -2.28
N ARG A 126 -13.07 -10.13 -2.95
CA ARG A 126 -11.89 -10.70 -2.27
C ARG A 126 -11.20 -9.61 -1.43
N GLN A 127 -10.67 -9.99 -0.28
CA GLN A 127 -9.89 -9.03 0.52
C GLN A 127 -8.67 -8.58 -0.28
N SER A 128 -8.37 -7.29 -0.22
CA SER A 128 -7.23 -6.70 -0.94
C SER A 128 -6.58 -5.61 -0.11
N LEU A 129 -5.28 -5.44 -0.32
CA LEU A 129 -4.54 -4.28 0.18
C LEU A 129 -4.20 -3.39 -1.02
N GLU A 130 -4.67 -2.15 -0.98
CA GLU A 130 -4.44 -1.17 -2.03
C GLU A 130 -3.62 -0.01 -1.44
N LEU A 131 -2.48 0.27 -2.06
CA LEU A 131 -1.60 1.37 -1.69
C LEU A 131 -1.81 2.51 -2.68
N LEU A 132 -2.45 3.58 -2.21
CA LEU A 132 -2.61 4.81 -2.98
C LEU A 132 -1.40 5.71 -2.74
N ILE A 133 -0.75 6.13 -3.81
CA ILE A 133 0.31 7.14 -3.84
C ILE A 133 -0.23 8.38 -4.53
N GLU A 134 -0.06 9.53 -3.91
CA GLU A 134 -0.42 10.83 -4.48
C GLU A 134 0.81 11.74 -4.45
N ALA A 135 1.13 12.38 -5.58
CA ALA A 135 2.14 13.41 -5.65
C ALA A 135 1.69 14.63 -4.84
N VAL A 136 2.61 15.18 -4.06
CA VAL A 136 2.42 16.47 -3.40
C VAL A 136 3.17 17.51 -4.22
N PRO A 137 2.48 18.54 -4.75
CA PRO A 137 3.16 19.61 -5.48
C PRO A 137 4.14 20.32 -4.54
N ALA A 138 5.29 20.71 -5.10
CA ALA A 138 6.35 21.43 -4.40
C ALA A 138 5.93 22.85 -3.98
#